data_AF-M4GQA0-F1
#
_entry.id   AF-M4GQA0-F1
#
_cell.length_a   1.000
_cell.length_b   1.000
_cell.length_c   1.000
_cell.angle_alpha   90.00
_cell.angle_beta   90.00
_cell.angle_gamma   90.00
#
_symmetry.space_group_name_H-M   'P 1'
#
loop_
_entity.id
_entity.type
_entity.pdbx_description
1 polymer ?
#
loop_
_entity_poly.entity_id
_entity_poly.type
_entity_poly.pdbx_seq_one_letter_code
_entity_poly.pdbx_strand_id
1 'polypeptide(L)'
;MRTFLFIAVVGLMLAVILENVNATGNNSPTKELIHAHGNLQNHATENCWDDNFCHKDIEISGDKSLIVQHKGNTYGWRSVFAKYPIVLNKSLSDFFYYEISVMKKDERCSWGITFGFAVKQQTKLDGAIRYEKGTFAYESDGIVWINGKVNESNREYCYGVGDTVGIGVNSATRQIIFTKNGIRLDNSDLLVDPSFADGSFYPFVTLLFSGDQIEANFGPNFKFDLATL
;
A
#
# COMPACT_ATOMS: atom_id res chain seq x y z
N MET A 1 10.31 -23.66 -46.46
CA MET A 1 9.87 -24.75 -45.54
C MET A 1 10.33 -24.52 -44.09
N ARG A 2 10.26 -23.29 -43.54
CA ARG A 2 10.63 -23.01 -42.12
C ARG A 2 9.49 -22.37 -41.32
N THR A 3 8.49 -21.80 -41.98
CA THR A 3 7.34 -21.15 -41.32
C THR A 3 6.27 -22.15 -40.86
N PHE A 4 6.11 -23.27 -41.57
CA PHE A 4 5.11 -24.29 -41.23
C PHE A 4 5.47 -25.12 -39.99
N LEU A 5 6.76 -25.22 -39.63
CA LEU A 5 7.19 -25.98 -38.45
C LEU A 5 6.94 -25.22 -37.13
N PHE A 6 6.98 -23.88 -37.15
CA PHE A 6 6.73 -23.05 -35.96
C PHE A 6 5.25 -23.02 -35.56
N ILE A 7 4.34 -23.02 -36.53
CA ILE A 7 2.89 -22.99 -36.26
C ILE A 7 2.43 -24.33 -35.64
N ALA A 8 2.99 -25.46 -36.09
CA ALA A 8 2.67 -26.77 -35.52
C ALA A 8 3.16 -26.95 -34.07
N VAL A 9 4.32 -26.38 -33.71
CA VAL A 9 4.86 -26.46 -32.34
C VAL A 9 4.09 -25.57 -31.36
N VAL A 10 3.63 -24.40 -31.80
CA VAL A 10 2.77 -23.52 -30.98
C VAL A 10 1.38 -24.13 -30.77
N GLY A 11 0.83 -24.80 -31.80
CA GLY A 11 -0.45 -25.51 -31.70
C GLY A 11 -0.42 -26.69 -30.71
N LEU A 12 0.67 -27.47 -30.66
CA LEU A 12 0.81 -28.56 -29.69
C LEU A 12 1.00 -28.08 -28.25
N MET A 13 1.74 -26.99 -28.04
CA MET A 13 1.90 -26.39 -26.70
C MET A 13 0.58 -25.87 -26.13
N LEU A 14 -0.27 -25.25 -26.97
CA LEU A 14 -1.60 -24.78 -26.57
C LEU A 14 -2.56 -25.94 -26.23
N ALA A 15 -2.50 -27.04 -26.97
CA ALA A 15 -3.33 -28.22 -26.70
C ALA A 15 -2.95 -28.93 -25.39
N VAL A 16 -1.64 -29.05 -25.10
CA VAL A 16 -1.15 -29.63 -23.84
C VAL A 16 -1.52 -28.77 -22.63
N ILE A 17 -1.59 -27.44 -22.79
CA ILE A 17 -2.07 -26.55 -21.73
C ILE A 17 -3.58 -26.73 -21.50
N LEU A 18 -4.40 -26.87 -22.55
CA LEU A 18 -5.85 -27.06 -22.39
C LEU A 18 -6.21 -28.42 -21.77
N GLU A 19 -5.50 -29.50 -22.10
CA GLU A 19 -5.75 -30.81 -21.48
C GLU A 19 -5.33 -30.85 -20.00
N ASN A 20 -4.26 -30.14 -19.62
CA ASN A 20 -3.82 -30.03 -18.23
C ASN A 20 -4.76 -29.19 -17.35
N VAL A 21 -5.52 -28.25 -17.93
CA VAL A 21 -6.52 -27.44 -17.21
C VAL A 21 -7.78 -28.25 -16.86
N ASN A 22 -8.10 -29.30 -17.63
CA ASN A 22 -9.30 -30.09 -17.42
C ASN A 22 -9.12 -31.28 -16.45
N ALA A 23 -7.88 -31.63 -16.09
CA ALA A 23 -7.58 -32.85 -15.34
C ALA A 23 -7.32 -32.67 -13.83
N THR A 24 -7.32 -31.45 -13.29
CA THR A 24 -7.13 -31.25 -11.84
C THR A 24 -8.23 -30.37 -11.25
N GLY A 25 -9.15 -31.02 -10.55
CA GLY A 25 -10.04 -30.35 -9.61
C GLY A 25 -9.25 -29.71 -8.46
N ASN A 26 -9.87 -28.68 -7.87
CA ASN A 26 -9.49 -27.88 -6.70
C ASN A 26 -8.73 -26.57 -6.98
N ASN A 27 -9.43 -25.47 -6.69
CA ASN A 27 -8.98 -24.14 -6.27
C ASN A 27 -7.54 -23.76 -6.63
N SER A 28 -7.38 -23.20 -7.83
CA SER A 28 -6.12 -22.58 -8.26
C SER A 28 -6.09 -21.09 -7.89
N PRO A 29 -4.95 -20.56 -7.40
CA PRO A 29 -4.74 -19.13 -7.11
C PRO A 29 -5.04 -18.21 -8.31
N THR A 30 -4.99 -18.75 -9.52
CA THR A 30 -5.18 -18.02 -10.77
C THR A 30 -6.63 -17.61 -10.99
N LYS A 31 -7.62 -18.38 -10.49
CA LYS A 31 -9.04 -17.99 -10.57
C LYS A 31 -9.39 -16.88 -9.58
N GLU A 32 -8.78 -16.85 -8.40
CA GLU A 32 -8.90 -15.73 -7.45
C GLU A 32 -8.33 -14.44 -8.04
N LEU A 33 -7.16 -14.52 -8.69
CA LEU A 33 -6.53 -13.39 -9.39
C LEU A 33 -7.39 -12.86 -10.55
N ILE A 34 -8.00 -13.75 -11.35
CA ILE A 34 -8.86 -13.35 -12.48
C ILE A 34 -10.20 -12.76 -11.99
N HIS A 35 -10.77 -13.29 -10.91
CA HIS A 35 -12.00 -12.75 -10.31
C HIS A 35 -11.74 -11.41 -9.58
N ALA A 36 -10.53 -11.18 -9.05
CA ALA A 36 -10.10 -9.90 -8.50
C ALA A 36 -9.96 -8.81 -9.58
N HIS A 37 -9.49 -9.15 -10.78
CA HIS A 37 -9.33 -8.19 -11.89
C HIS A 37 -10.65 -7.57 -12.37
N GLY A 38 -11.78 -8.26 -12.21
CA GLY A 38 -13.11 -7.72 -12.55
C GLY A 38 -13.74 -6.83 -11.48
N ASN A 39 -13.25 -6.89 -10.22
CA ASN A 39 -13.83 -6.17 -9.07
C ASN A 39 -12.92 -5.05 -8.51
N LEU A 40 -11.66 -4.97 -8.96
CA LEU A 40 -10.66 -3.99 -8.51
C LEU A 40 -11.04 -2.51 -8.70
N GLN A 41 -12.06 -2.20 -9.51
CA GLN A 41 -12.52 -0.83 -9.78
C GLN A 41 -13.28 -0.16 -8.61
N ASN A 42 -13.81 -0.90 -7.63
CA ASN A 42 -14.64 -0.32 -6.55
C ASN A 42 -14.02 -0.42 -5.15
N HIS A 43 -12.87 -1.07 -4.98
CA HIS A 43 -12.37 -1.42 -3.65
C HIS A 43 -11.61 -0.30 -2.92
N ALA A 44 -11.29 0.82 -3.57
CA ALA A 44 -10.55 1.90 -2.90
C ALA A 44 -11.30 2.40 -1.65
N THR A 45 -12.61 2.63 -1.75
CA THR A 45 -13.46 3.05 -0.62
C THR A 45 -13.95 1.90 0.28
N GLU A 46 -13.70 0.65 -0.13
CA GLU A 46 -14.04 -0.56 0.63
C GLU A 46 -12.82 -1.18 1.35
N ASN A 47 -11.64 -0.57 1.22
CA ASN A 47 -10.42 -1.12 1.80
C ASN A 47 -10.41 -0.99 3.32
N CYS A 48 -9.67 -1.90 3.95
CA CYS A 48 -9.51 -1.97 5.39
C CYS A 48 -8.18 -2.66 5.74
N TRP A 49 -7.79 -2.63 7.01
CA TRP A 49 -6.61 -3.35 7.46
C TRP A 49 -6.84 -4.88 7.45
N ASP A 50 -5.84 -5.62 6.98
CA ASP A 50 -5.87 -7.08 6.81
C ASP A 50 -5.42 -7.78 8.09
N ASP A 51 -6.35 -8.43 8.79
CA ASP A 51 -6.07 -9.21 10.00
C ASP A 51 -5.13 -10.39 9.75
N ASN A 52 -5.10 -10.92 8.51
CA ASN A 52 -4.22 -12.02 8.12
C ASN A 52 -2.81 -11.53 7.76
N PHE A 53 -2.61 -10.23 7.55
CA PHE A 53 -1.32 -9.64 7.20
C PHE A 53 -0.96 -8.48 8.14
N CYS A 54 -1.07 -8.79 9.44
CA CYS A 54 -0.74 -7.91 10.55
C CYS A 54 0.25 -8.57 11.51
N HIS A 55 1.13 -7.79 12.14
CA HIS A 55 1.95 -8.32 13.22
C HIS A 55 1.06 -8.71 14.40
N LYS A 56 1.35 -9.83 15.07
CA LYS A 56 0.62 -10.32 16.27
C LYS A 56 0.44 -9.35 17.45
N ASP A 57 1.16 -8.22 17.45
CA ASP A 57 1.11 -7.21 18.51
C ASP A 57 0.36 -5.96 18.01
N ILE A 58 -0.26 -6.03 16.83
CA ILE A 58 -1.19 -5.04 16.32
C ILE A 58 -2.59 -5.52 16.69
N GLU A 59 -3.36 -4.63 17.31
CA GLU A 59 -4.82 -4.76 17.32
C GLU A 59 -5.42 -3.93 16.19
N ILE A 60 -6.31 -4.57 15.45
CA ILE A 60 -7.19 -3.91 14.49
C ILE A 60 -8.58 -3.81 15.12
N SER A 61 -9.18 -2.63 15.09
CA SER A 61 -10.49 -2.36 15.71
C SER A 61 -11.25 -1.27 14.95
N GLY A 62 -12.38 -0.83 15.53
CA GLY A 62 -13.27 0.15 14.92
C GLY A 62 -14.16 -0.44 13.83
N ASP A 63 -15.13 0.35 13.38
CA ASP A 63 -15.99 -0.04 12.29
C ASP A 63 -15.14 -0.23 11.02
N LYS A 64 -15.40 -1.32 10.30
CA LYS A 64 -14.66 -1.69 9.08
C LYS A 64 -13.15 -1.91 9.27
N SER A 65 -12.66 -2.18 10.48
CA SER A 65 -11.24 -2.52 10.69
C SER A 65 -10.27 -1.40 10.27
N LEU A 66 -10.55 -0.16 10.70
CA LEU A 66 -9.80 1.04 10.32
C LEU A 66 -8.84 1.56 11.40
N ILE A 67 -9.05 1.17 12.66
CA ILE A 67 -8.19 1.59 13.77
C ILE A 67 -7.09 0.56 13.96
N VAL A 68 -5.84 1.03 14.05
CA VAL A 68 -4.66 0.20 14.31
C VAL A 68 -4.01 0.68 15.59
N GLN A 69 -3.75 -0.24 16.52
CA GLN A 69 -3.04 0.05 17.75
C GLN A 69 -1.90 -0.94 17.99
N HIS A 70 -0.74 -0.44 18.40
CA HIS A 70 0.34 -1.28 18.91
C HIS A 70 0.04 -1.69 20.36
N LYS A 71 -0.11 -3.00 20.60
CA LYS A 71 -0.40 -3.62 21.90
C LYS A 71 0.75 -4.42 22.49
N GLY A 72 1.92 -4.39 21.86
CA GLY A 72 3.09 -5.06 22.39
C GLY A 72 3.55 -4.42 23.70
N ASN A 73 4.28 -5.17 24.53
CA ASN A 73 4.79 -4.67 25.83
C ASN A 73 6.17 -3.99 25.72
N THR A 74 6.75 -3.95 24.53
CA THR A 74 8.07 -3.36 24.27
C THR A 74 8.02 -2.46 23.04
N TYR A 75 9.00 -1.57 22.91
CA TYR A 75 9.23 -0.90 21.63
C TYR A 75 9.68 -1.93 20.58
N GLY A 76 9.30 -1.69 19.33
CA GLY A 76 9.62 -2.55 18.21
C GLY A 76 8.66 -2.27 17.07
N TRP A 77 9.15 -2.33 15.84
CA TRP A 77 8.34 -2.06 14.66
C TRP A 77 7.24 -3.11 14.52
N ARG A 78 6.00 -2.65 14.35
CA ARG A 78 4.82 -3.49 14.17
C ARG A 78 4.03 -2.95 13.00
N SER A 79 3.85 -3.79 12.00
CA SER A 79 3.22 -3.36 10.76
C SER A 79 1.95 -4.12 10.47
N VAL A 80 1.07 -3.48 9.71
CA VAL A 80 -0.11 -4.06 9.10
C VAL A 80 -0.28 -3.48 7.71
N PHE A 81 -0.75 -4.33 6.79
CA PHE A 81 -1.11 -3.90 5.44
C PHE A 81 -2.61 -3.89 5.25
N ALA A 82 -3.08 -3.13 4.29
CA ALA A 82 -4.47 -3.18 3.86
C ALA A 82 -4.78 -4.47 3.10
N LYS A 83 -6.07 -4.82 3.06
CA LYS A 83 -6.58 -6.05 2.43
C LYS A 83 -6.37 -6.06 0.93
N TYR A 84 -6.72 -4.97 0.26
CA TYR A 84 -6.67 -4.87 -1.19
C TYR A 84 -5.46 -4.05 -1.67
N PRO A 85 -4.84 -4.46 -2.80
CA PRO A 85 -3.79 -3.68 -3.42
C PRO A 85 -4.34 -2.47 -4.19
N ILE A 86 -3.44 -1.55 -4.45
CA ILE A 86 -3.52 -0.53 -5.48
C ILE A 86 -2.93 -1.15 -6.75
N VAL A 87 -3.72 -1.18 -7.81
CA VAL A 87 -3.27 -1.67 -9.12
C VAL A 87 -3.00 -0.47 -10.01
N LEU A 88 -1.73 -0.25 -10.34
CA LEU A 88 -1.32 0.84 -11.20
C LEU A 88 -1.50 0.44 -12.67
N ASN A 89 -2.68 0.69 -13.22
CA ASN A 89 -2.95 0.45 -14.65
C ASN A 89 -3.00 1.77 -15.43
N LYS A 90 -2.16 1.89 -16.46
CA LYS A 90 -2.11 3.08 -17.34
C LYS A 90 -3.40 3.34 -18.12
N SER A 91 -4.26 2.34 -18.33
CA SER A 91 -5.56 2.52 -18.98
C SER A 91 -6.63 3.09 -18.04
N LEU A 92 -6.36 3.14 -16.74
CA LEU A 92 -7.25 3.68 -15.72
C LEU A 92 -6.75 5.07 -15.33
N SER A 93 -7.60 6.09 -15.47
CA SER A 93 -7.33 7.45 -15.02
C SER A 93 -7.68 7.61 -13.53
N ASP A 94 -7.36 6.59 -12.73
CA ASP A 94 -7.82 6.49 -11.35
C ASP A 94 -6.75 7.01 -10.40
N PHE A 95 -7.18 7.83 -9.45
CA PHE A 95 -6.34 8.34 -8.37
C PHE A 95 -6.66 7.56 -7.10
N PHE A 96 -5.69 6.82 -6.56
CA PHE A 96 -5.84 6.20 -5.25
C PHE A 96 -5.29 7.14 -4.18
N TYR A 97 -6.03 7.31 -3.08
CA TYR A 97 -5.63 8.14 -1.97
C TYR A 97 -6.19 7.59 -0.67
N TYR A 98 -5.42 7.68 0.41
CA TYR A 98 -5.91 7.41 1.76
C TYR A 98 -5.24 8.33 2.78
N GLU A 99 -5.92 8.52 3.89
CA GLU A 99 -5.43 9.29 5.04
C GLU A 99 -5.29 8.39 6.26
N ILE A 100 -4.39 8.79 7.17
CA ILE A 100 -4.40 8.33 8.55
C ILE A 100 -4.56 9.55 9.47
N SER A 101 -5.33 9.39 10.53
CA SER A 101 -5.39 10.33 11.65
C SER A 101 -4.65 9.73 12.83
N VAL A 102 -3.76 10.52 13.43
CA VAL A 102 -2.96 10.06 14.58
C VAL A 102 -3.74 10.31 15.86
N MET A 103 -4.18 9.22 16.48
CA MET A 103 -5.01 9.24 17.68
C MET A 103 -4.17 9.24 18.95
N LYS A 104 -3.10 8.43 18.95
CA LYS A 104 -2.11 8.36 20.03
C LYS A 104 -0.74 8.17 19.42
N LYS A 105 0.24 8.85 19.98
CA LYS A 105 1.63 8.69 19.61
C LYS A 105 2.48 8.92 20.85
N ASP A 106 3.41 8.01 21.09
CA ASP A 106 4.43 8.16 22.11
C ASP A 106 5.39 9.30 21.73
N GLU A 107 5.63 10.19 22.69
CA GLU A 107 6.41 11.42 22.50
C GLU A 107 7.92 11.22 22.74
N ARG A 108 8.37 10.04 23.19
CA ARG A 108 9.79 9.77 23.46
C ARG A 108 10.66 9.83 22.20
N CYS A 109 10.09 9.67 21.01
CA CYS A 109 10.78 10.01 19.77
C CYS A 109 9.82 10.62 18.74
N SER A 110 10.37 11.40 17.81
CA SER A 110 9.60 12.01 16.72
C SER A 110 9.27 11.02 15.59
N TRP A 111 9.96 9.88 15.47
CA TRP A 111 9.87 8.91 14.35
C TRP A 111 9.14 7.59 14.72
N GLY A 112 7.97 7.68 15.34
CA GLY A 112 7.25 6.51 15.87
C GLY A 112 6.23 5.87 14.90
N ILE A 113 5.79 6.62 13.90
CA ILE A 113 4.73 6.20 12.98
C ILE A 113 5.23 6.39 11.55
N THR A 114 5.05 5.38 10.72
CA THR A 114 5.32 5.47 9.28
C THR A 114 4.18 4.82 8.53
N PHE A 115 3.70 5.43 7.46
CA PHE A 115 2.69 4.84 6.58
C PHE A 115 3.05 5.10 5.12
N GLY A 116 2.42 4.37 4.20
CA GLY A 116 2.71 4.53 2.78
C GLY A 116 2.22 3.39 1.91
N PHE A 117 2.94 3.15 0.82
CA PHE A 117 2.74 2.04 -0.10
C PHE A 117 3.98 1.14 -0.10
N ALA A 118 3.77 -0.18 -0.08
CA ALA A 118 4.86 -1.16 -0.19
C ALA A 118 4.40 -2.44 -0.91
N VAL A 119 5.36 -3.22 -1.40
CA VAL A 119 5.11 -4.52 -2.04
C VAL A 119 5.10 -5.62 -0.96
N LYS A 120 3.96 -6.33 -0.78
CA LYS A 120 3.76 -7.32 0.30
C LYS A 120 4.76 -8.50 0.30
N GLN A 121 5.19 -8.99 -0.87
CA GLN A 121 5.69 -10.36 -1.04
C GLN A 121 7.00 -10.71 -0.28
N GLN A 122 7.70 -9.74 0.32
CA GLN A 122 8.94 -9.99 1.07
C GLN A 122 9.09 -9.15 2.34
N THR A 123 8.04 -8.43 2.75
CA THR A 123 8.14 -7.49 3.87
C THR A 123 7.92 -8.19 5.20
N LYS A 124 8.86 -7.97 6.12
CA LYS A 124 8.73 -8.44 7.51
C LYS A 124 7.85 -7.49 8.32
N LEU A 125 6.85 -8.04 9.00
CA LEU A 125 5.90 -7.26 9.81
C LEU A 125 6.50 -6.74 11.12
N ASP A 126 7.67 -7.25 11.53
CA ASP A 126 8.45 -6.83 12.70
C ASP A 126 9.64 -5.90 12.36
N GLY A 127 9.73 -5.44 11.11
CA GLY A 127 10.78 -4.56 10.60
C GLY A 127 10.29 -3.16 10.24
N ALA A 128 11.25 -2.26 10.02
CA ALA A 128 10.99 -0.92 9.50
C ALA A 128 10.82 -0.97 7.97
N ILE A 129 9.57 -1.12 7.52
CA ILE A 129 9.20 -1.27 6.10
C ILE A 129 9.76 -0.17 5.20
N ARG A 130 9.96 1.04 5.76
CA ARG A 130 10.52 2.20 5.05
C ARG A 130 11.88 1.97 4.40
N TYR A 131 12.66 0.97 4.83
CA TYR A 131 13.95 0.62 4.23
C TYR A 131 13.85 -0.36 3.05
N GLU A 132 12.69 -0.95 2.81
CA GLU A 132 12.50 -1.93 1.75
C GLU A 132 12.43 -1.27 0.37
N LYS A 133 12.93 -1.98 -0.65
CA LYS A 133 12.82 -1.54 -2.04
C LYS A 133 11.36 -1.63 -2.49
N GLY A 134 10.88 -0.65 -3.27
CA GLY A 134 9.48 -0.57 -3.68
C GLY A 134 8.57 0.02 -2.59
N THR A 135 9.15 0.67 -1.58
CA THR A 135 8.40 1.40 -0.55
C THR A 135 8.37 2.90 -0.85
N PHE A 136 7.21 3.51 -0.67
CA PHE A 136 6.99 4.95 -0.70
C PHE A 136 6.29 5.33 0.59
N ALA A 137 6.96 6.06 1.48
CA ALA A 137 6.49 6.20 2.86
C ALA A 137 6.75 7.59 3.45
N TYR A 138 5.95 7.94 4.44
CA TYR A 138 6.01 9.19 5.18
C TYR A 138 6.08 8.90 6.67
N GLU A 139 7.19 9.32 7.29
CA GLU A 139 7.49 9.09 8.70
C GLU A 139 7.16 10.32 9.55
N SER A 140 6.76 10.10 10.80
CA SER A 140 6.24 11.14 11.70
C SER A 140 7.22 12.26 12.05
N ASP A 141 8.51 12.08 11.80
CA ASP A 141 9.53 13.12 11.93
C ASP A 141 9.75 13.95 10.65
N GLY A 142 8.83 13.84 9.68
CA GLY A 142 8.84 14.65 8.46
C GLY A 142 9.74 14.10 7.36
N ILE A 143 10.16 12.84 7.46
CA ILE A 143 10.97 12.19 6.43
C ILE A 143 10.08 11.49 5.41
N VAL A 144 10.35 11.77 4.14
CA VAL A 144 9.78 11.04 2.99
C VAL A 144 10.79 10.02 2.49
N TRP A 145 10.36 8.77 2.40
CA TRP A 145 11.14 7.61 2.00
C TRP A 145 10.70 7.10 0.64
N ILE A 146 11.64 6.90 -0.28
CA ILE A 146 11.39 6.40 -1.64
C ILE A 146 12.38 5.28 -1.94
N ASN A 147 11.86 4.10 -2.30
CA ASN A 147 12.64 2.90 -2.60
C ASN A 147 13.69 2.57 -1.50
N GLY A 148 13.29 2.68 -0.24
CA GLY A 148 14.16 2.34 0.89
C GLY A 148 15.14 3.44 1.31
N LYS A 149 15.08 4.63 0.68
CA LYS A 149 16.03 5.72 0.90
C LYS A 149 15.33 7.01 1.27
N VAL A 150 16.00 7.83 2.08
CA VAL A 150 15.55 9.20 2.37
C VAL A 150 15.54 9.99 1.07
N ASN A 151 14.38 10.52 0.71
CA ASN A 151 14.22 11.45 -0.40
C ASN A 151 14.23 12.89 0.09
N GLU A 152 13.48 13.16 1.16
CA GLU A 152 13.33 14.49 1.73
C GLU A 152 13.19 14.39 3.25
N SER A 153 13.63 15.44 3.95
CA SER A 153 13.38 15.62 5.37
C SER A 153 13.06 17.09 5.61
N ASN A 154 11.85 17.37 6.11
CA ASN A 154 11.41 18.72 6.40
C ASN A 154 10.63 18.75 7.73
N ARG A 155 11.04 19.62 8.65
CA ARG A 155 10.39 19.73 9.97
C ARG A 155 8.95 20.21 9.90
N GLU A 156 8.58 20.96 8.87
CA GLU A 156 7.18 21.38 8.66
C GLU A 156 6.27 20.19 8.35
N TYR A 157 6.87 19.09 7.86
CA TYR A 157 6.21 17.82 7.57
C TYR A 157 6.18 16.88 8.79
N CYS A 158 6.77 17.24 9.93
CA CYS A 158 6.58 16.44 11.15
C CYS A 158 5.10 16.35 11.51
N TYR A 159 4.60 15.19 11.93
CA TYR A 159 3.21 15.03 12.33
C TYR A 159 3.07 14.22 13.62
N GLY A 160 1.97 14.46 14.34
CA GLY A 160 1.70 13.83 15.63
C GLY A 160 0.23 13.77 15.97
N VAL A 161 -0.09 13.60 17.25
CA VAL A 161 -1.47 13.48 17.74
C VAL A 161 -2.33 14.65 17.25
N GLY A 162 -3.47 14.34 16.65
CA GLY A 162 -4.43 15.31 16.10
C GLY A 162 -4.18 15.71 14.65
N ASP A 163 -3.04 15.35 14.06
CA ASP A 163 -2.79 15.54 12.63
C ASP A 163 -3.46 14.44 11.80
N THR A 164 -3.92 14.84 10.61
CA THR A 164 -4.31 13.92 9.53
C THR A 164 -3.29 14.04 8.42
N VAL A 165 -2.70 12.92 8.00
CA VAL A 165 -1.71 12.88 6.91
C VAL A 165 -2.14 11.87 5.87
N GLY A 166 -1.82 12.14 4.60
CA GLY A 166 -2.27 11.31 3.49
C GLY A 166 -1.18 11.04 2.47
N ILE A 167 -1.43 10.01 1.66
CA ILE A 167 -0.61 9.64 0.52
C ILE A 167 -1.53 9.22 -0.63
N GLY A 168 -1.20 9.67 -1.83
CA GLY A 168 -1.92 9.30 -3.04
C GLY A 168 -1.00 8.94 -4.19
N VAL A 169 -1.53 8.19 -5.15
CA VAL A 169 -0.87 7.85 -6.39
C VAL A 169 -1.84 7.96 -7.56
N ASN A 170 -1.41 8.67 -8.60
CA ASN A 170 -2.11 8.69 -9.88
C ASN A 170 -1.72 7.44 -10.69
N SER A 171 -2.67 6.59 -11.06
CA SER A 171 -2.38 5.32 -11.74
C SER A 171 -1.81 5.52 -13.16
N ALA A 172 -2.20 6.60 -13.83
CA ALA A 172 -1.76 6.92 -15.18
C ALA A 172 -0.39 7.60 -15.20
N THR A 173 -0.21 8.67 -14.42
CA THR A 173 1.05 9.45 -14.39
C THR A 173 2.09 8.88 -13.45
N ARG A 174 1.68 8.01 -12.52
CA ARG A 174 2.50 7.42 -11.45
C ARG A 174 3.03 8.44 -10.44
N GLN A 175 2.49 9.65 -10.46
CA GLN A 175 2.85 10.69 -9.51
C GLN A 175 2.34 10.33 -8.12
N ILE A 176 3.21 10.48 -7.14
CA ILE A 176 2.90 10.30 -5.72
C ILE A 176 2.79 11.67 -5.07
N ILE A 177 1.76 11.84 -4.25
CA ILE A 177 1.62 13.03 -3.40
C ILE A 177 1.59 12.62 -1.94
N PHE A 178 2.06 13.52 -1.08
CA PHE A 178 1.83 13.45 0.35
C PHE A 178 1.06 14.68 0.79
N THR A 179 0.28 14.55 1.85
CA THR A 179 -0.51 15.64 2.43
C THR A 179 -0.38 15.65 3.94
N LYS A 180 -0.56 16.84 4.52
CA LYS A 180 -0.73 17.04 5.95
C LYS A 180 -1.82 18.06 6.18
N ASN A 181 -2.81 17.70 6.99
CA ASN A 181 -3.92 18.54 7.39
C ASN A 181 -4.68 19.20 6.22
N GLY A 182 -4.86 18.45 5.13
CA GLY A 182 -5.54 18.94 3.94
C GLY A 182 -4.68 19.83 3.03
N ILE A 183 -3.38 19.93 3.30
CA ILE A 183 -2.42 20.68 2.47
C ILE A 183 -1.47 19.67 1.82
N ARG A 184 -1.29 19.76 0.50
CA ARG A 184 -0.30 18.98 -0.25
C ARG A 184 1.12 19.45 0.11
N LEU A 185 2.03 18.50 0.35
CA LEU A 185 3.45 18.79 0.58
C LEU A 185 4.12 19.17 -0.76
N ASP A 186 5.18 19.98 -0.71
CA ASP A 186 5.91 20.40 -1.91
C ASP A 186 6.88 19.29 -2.37
N ASN A 187 6.33 18.25 -2.99
CA ASN A 187 7.03 17.01 -3.35
C ASN A 187 6.88 16.66 -4.84
N SER A 188 6.88 17.68 -5.72
CA SER A 188 6.32 17.61 -7.09
C SER A 188 6.86 16.50 -7.99
N ASP A 189 8.06 15.98 -7.75
CA ASP A 189 8.80 15.14 -8.70
C ASP A 189 8.82 13.64 -8.32
N LEU A 190 7.98 13.22 -7.37
CA LEU A 190 7.93 11.82 -6.93
C LEU A 190 7.10 10.95 -7.87
N LEU A 191 7.75 9.96 -8.47
CA LEU A 191 7.14 8.99 -9.39
C LEU A 191 7.39 7.55 -8.93
N VAL A 192 6.41 6.66 -9.14
CA VAL A 192 6.64 5.22 -9.04
C VAL A 192 7.54 4.77 -10.19
N ASP A 193 8.70 4.19 -9.84
CA ASP A 193 9.65 3.64 -10.80
C ASP A 193 8.97 2.62 -11.73
N PRO A 194 9.15 2.72 -13.07
CA PRO A 194 8.50 1.83 -14.01
C PRO A 194 8.78 0.34 -13.85
N SER A 195 9.86 -0.05 -13.18
CA SER A 195 10.14 -1.45 -12.82
C SER A 195 9.09 -2.05 -11.88
N PHE A 196 8.25 -1.23 -11.24
CA PHE A 196 7.10 -1.66 -10.44
C PHE A 196 5.75 -1.46 -11.17
N ALA A 197 5.77 -1.24 -12.49
CA ALA A 197 4.58 -1.01 -13.32
C ALA A 197 3.49 -2.07 -13.15
N ASP A 198 3.91 -3.33 -13.05
CA ASP A 198 3.00 -4.49 -12.94
C ASP A 198 2.85 -4.93 -11.47
N GLY A 199 3.38 -4.12 -10.55
CA GLY A 199 3.38 -4.38 -9.12
C GLY A 199 2.05 -4.02 -8.46
N SER A 200 1.59 -4.89 -7.58
CA SER A 200 0.51 -4.58 -6.64
C SER A 200 1.11 -3.95 -5.39
N PHE A 201 0.90 -2.65 -5.22
CA PHE A 201 1.27 -1.94 -4.00
C PHE A 201 0.15 -2.06 -2.97
N TYR A 202 0.49 -2.10 -1.69
CA TYR A 202 -0.50 -2.13 -0.63
C TYR A 202 -0.27 -0.95 0.30
N PRO A 203 -1.34 -0.26 0.71
CA PRO A 203 -1.30 0.62 1.87
C PRO A 203 -0.75 -0.14 3.08
N PHE A 204 0.10 0.51 3.86
CA PHE A 204 0.61 -0.05 5.10
C PHE A 204 0.76 1.04 6.16
N VAL A 205 0.77 0.60 7.42
CA VAL A 205 1.26 1.40 8.54
C VAL A 205 2.22 0.58 9.40
N THR A 206 3.22 1.25 9.95
CA THR A 206 4.18 0.72 10.90
C THR A 206 4.17 1.62 12.15
N LEU A 207 3.99 1.01 13.31
CA LEU A 207 4.00 1.65 14.63
C LEU A 207 5.21 1.15 15.44
N LEU A 208 5.87 2.04 16.19
CA LEU A 208 7.07 1.69 16.97
C LEU A 208 6.77 1.39 18.44
N PHE A 209 5.93 2.21 19.07
CA PHE A 209 5.73 2.14 20.52
C PHE A 209 4.39 1.55 20.89
N SER A 210 4.39 0.83 22.00
CA SER A 210 3.17 0.39 22.67
C SER A 210 2.24 1.58 22.91
N GLY A 211 0.97 1.42 22.56
CA GLY A 211 -0.05 2.44 22.71
C GLY A 211 -0.19 3.39 21.51
N ASP A 212 0.78 3.46 20.60
CA ASP A 212 0.64 4.20 19.33
C ASP A 212 -0.64 3.72 18.61
N GLN A 213 -1.42 4.67 18.13
CA GLN A 213 -2.75 4.41 17.58
C GLN A 213 -3.07 5.38 16.44
N ILE A 214 -3.55 4.84 15.34
CA ILE A 214 -4.04 5.60 14.19
C ILE A 214 -5.42 5.10 13.78
N GLU A 215 -6.15 5.94 13.06
CA GLU A 215 -7.35 5.57 12.33
C GLU A 215 -7.14 5.86 10.85
N ALA A 216 -7.39 4.87 9.99
CA ALA A 216 -7.31 5.03 8.55
C ALA A 216 -8.62 5.52 7.95
N ASN A 217 -8.51 6.28 6.87
CA ASN A 217 -9.60 6.69 6.03
C ASN A 217 -9.25 6.35 4.59
N PHE A 218 -9.84 5.26 4.08
CA PHE A 218 -9.73 4.85 2.67
C PHE A 218 -10.78 5.55 1.78
N GLY A 219 -11.50 6.53 2.34
CA GLY A 219 -12.45 7.37 1.63
C GLY A 219 -13.93 7.05 1.91
N PRO A 220 -14.84 7.78 1.24
CA PRO A 220 -14.55 8.82 0.24
C PRO A 220 -14.30 10.22 0.84
N ASN A 221 -14.54 10.42 2.13
CA ASN A 221 -14.54 11.76 2.74
C ASN A 221 -13.18 12.08 3.33
N PHE A 222 -12.34 12.81 2.59
CA PHE A 222 -10.99 13.18 3.02
C PHE A 222 -10.90 14.60 3.58
N LYS A 223 -9.87 14.87 4.38
CA LYS A 223 -9.51 16.24 4.79
C LYS A 223 -8.86 17.01 3.65
N PHE A 224 -8.06 16.34 2.82
CA PHE A 224 -7.54 16.90 1.58
C PHE A 224 -8.61 16.91 0.48
N ASP A 225 -8.76 18.04 -0.20
CA ASP A 225 -9.67 18.17 -1.33
C ASP A 225 -9.02 17.62 -2.61
N LEU A 226 -9.41 16.42 -3.01
CA LEU A 226 -8.93 15.77 -4.23
C LEU A 226 -9.31 16.53 -5.51
N ALA A 227 -10.29 17.45 -5.47
CA ALA A 227 -10.63 18.28 -6.62
C ALA A 227 -9.56 19.34 -6.94
N THR A 228 -8.57 19.53 -6.05
CA THR A 228 -7.44 20.45 -6.25
C THR A 228 -6.24 19.85 -6.98
N LEU A 229 -6.32 18.57 -7.38
CA LEU A 229 -5.26 17.83 -8.07
C LEU A 229 -5.14 18.16 -9.57
#